data_AF-A0A0N5D5N9-F1
#
_entry.id   AF-A0A0N5D5N9-F1
#
_cell.length_a   1.000
_cell.length_b   1.000
_cell.length_c   1.000
_cell.angle_alpha   90.00
_cell.angle_beta   90.00
_cell.angle_gamma   90.00
#
_symmetry.space_group_name_H-M   'P 1'
#
loop_
_entity.id
_entity.type
_entity.pdbx_description
1 polymer ?
#
loop_
_entity_poly.entity_id
_entity_poly.type
_entity_poly.pdbx_seq_one_letter_code
_entity_poly.pdbx_strand_id
1 'polypeptide(L)'
;MITFKTSGLISLIYVKTQTPIFPVSCYLNALIILDRSDSVKGGFDRSINFVVNISDELNIGPDAHRVAMIVYSGLTYRRQVFDWNFAKNNREFKKIVLGLRAIGGTTNTKKALEIGLELMQSRNKSIPSLIMVVTDGRSADDPKVPAEALRRIPNTWVFAAATGNPEAVNKNELLAITGDVDRVILQSGRELAADITRKLLRKAQEQCFTTTTTTTTTTTTTTLTTTTTNPISGCEQDVVLVMDLSSTTKPIYRNYLMMAEELVNKLLVGQRFSRVALITFSSVGKTRTQFNLNRYFDANQIINVIRKLESSGGTTAVGEGIRLGLKQQDKRHGGRPINIAKKVMLIFTDGWNNKGPNVEEMKQNAKGAGFVLYTIVYEGDGRIDENNPGLNLYTIETVADNLKHVYSEHNFTQLVKELRRRNLPCM
;
A
#
# COMPACT_ATOMS: atom_id res chain seq x y z
N MET A 1 12.22 75.31 -6.50
CA MET A 1 11.75 74.49 -7.64
C MET A 1 12.86 73.51 -7.99
N ILE A 2 12.89 72.35 -7.32
CA ILE A 2 13.80 71.25 -7.62
C ILE A 2 12.95 69.99 -7.55
N THR A 3 12.70 69.41 -8.72
CA THR A 3 11.81 68.29 -8.94
C THR A 3 12.61 67.00 -8.75
N PHE A 4 12.43 66.31 -7.62
CA PHE A 4 12.90 64.94 -7.47
C PHE A 4 11.81 63.98 -7.95
N LYS A 5 12.01 63.40 -9.14
CA LYS A 5 11.32 62.18 -9.57
C LYS A 5 11.84 61.03 -8.71
N THR A 6 11.07 60.59 -7.73
CA THR A 6 11.31 59.31 -7.06
C THR A 6 10.75 58.19 -7.91
N SER A 7 11.63 57.51 -8.63
CA SER A 7 11.38 56.21 -9.23
C SER A 7 11.17 55.18 -8.11
N GLY A 8 9.91 54.87 -7.80
CA GLY A 8 9.56 53.84 -6.84
C GLY A 8 9.90 52.45 -7.38
N LEU A 9 11.07 51.92 -7.04
CA LEU A 9 11.33 50.49 -7.08
C LEU A 9 10.57 49.85 -5.91
N ILE A 10 9.43 49.24 -6.21
CA ILE A 10 8.73 48.37 -5.28
C ILE A 10 9.57 47.09 -5.15
N SER A 11 10.39 47.00 -4.12
CA SER A 11 11.01 45.73 -3.73
C SER A 11 9.93 44.83 -3.14
N LEU A 12 9.36 43.93 -3.95
CA LEU A 12 8.61 42.79 -3.43
C LEU A 12 9.60 41.87 -2.68
N ILE A 13 9.67 42.04 -1.36
CA ILE A 13 10.28 41.03 -0.49
C ILE A 13 9.31 39.85 -0.48
N TYR A 14 9.62 38.83 -1.27
CA TYR A 14 8.92 37.55 -1.21
C TYR A 14 9.36 36.85 0.07
N VAL A 15 8.72 37.19 1.21
CA VAL A 15 8.80 36.36 2.40
C VAL A 15 8.02 35.10 2.04
N LYS A 16 8.75 34.02 1.74
CA LYS A 16 8.15 32.68 1.67
C LYS A 16 7.71 32.33 3.09
N THR A 17 6.52 32.78 3.47
CA THR A 17 5.85 32.30 4.66
C THR A 17 5.63 30.81 4.42
N GLN A 18 6.42 29.98 5.10
CA GLN A 18 6.07 28.58 5.30
C GLN A 18 4.75 28.63 6.06
N THR A 19 3.64 28.53 5.33
CA THR A 19 2.33 28.28 5.90
C THR A 19 2.49 27.04 6.78
N PRO A 20 2.28 27.12 8.11
CA PRO A 20 2.26 25.94 8.93
C PRO A 20 1.20 24.98 8.35
N ILE A 21 1.54 23.71 8.21
CA ILE A 21 0.79 22.66 7.49
C ILE A 21 -0.54 22.30 8.19
N PHE A 22 -1.06 23.15 9.08
CA PHE A 22 -2.18 22.80 9.93
C PHE A 22 -3.27 23.87 9.95
N PRO A 23 -4.45 23.62 9.36
CA PRO A 23 -5.67 24.21 9.88
C PRO A 23 -6.01 23.55 11.24
N VAL A 24 -6.60 24.35 12.10
CA VAL A 24 -6.92 24.12 13.52
C VAL A 24 -7.56 22.76 13.86
N SER A 25 -6.91 22.07 14.81
CA SER A 25 -7.31 20.97 15.73
C SER A 25 -7.77 19.61 15.18
N CYS A 26 -6.81 18.73 14.88
CA CYS A 26 -6.95 17.29 15.10
C CYS A 26 -5.83 16.84 16.04
N TYR A 27 -6.06 16.92 17.36
CA TYR A 27 -5.14 16.34 18.34
C TYR A 27 -5.06 14.82 18.12
N LEU A 28 -3.94 14.20 18.52
CA LEU A 28 -3.74 12.76 18.39
C LEU A 28 -3.22 12.18 19.69
N ASN A 29 -3.69 10.99 20.04
CA ASN A 29 -3.01 10.11 20.99
C ASN A 29 -2.02 9.25 20.19
N ALA A 30 -0.72 9.46 20.32
CA ALA A 30 0.30 8.62 19.71
C ALA A 30 0.89 7.64 20.73
N LEU A 31 0.69 6.34 20.52
CA LEU A 31 1.36 5.27 21.27
C LEU A 31 2.53 4.74 20.44
N ILE A 32 3.75 4.94 20.93
CA ILE A 32 4.97 4.42 20.28
C ILE A 32 5.38 3.12 20.97
N ILE A 33 5.49 2.02 20.23
CA ILE A 33 5.97 0.72 20.73
C ILE A 33 7.34 0.48 20.08
N LEU A 34 8.40 0.76 20.83
CA LEU A 34 9.78 0.78 20.36
C LEU A 34 10.55 -0.46 20.80
N ASP A 35 10.99 -1.23 19.81
CA ASP A 35 11.92 -2.33 20.01
C ASP A 35 13.32 -1.82 20.37
N ARG A 36 13.84 -2.34 21.47
CA ARG A 36 15.13 -2.00 22.07
C ARG A 36 16.18 -3.08 21.84
N SER A 37 15.84 -4.16 21.15
CA SER A 37 16.78 -5.22 20.81
C SER A 37 17.90 -4.66 19.92
N ASP A 38 19.13 -5.12 20.18
CA ASP A 38 20.30 -4.83 19.34
C ASP A 38 20.69 -6.11 18.59
N SER A 39 19.76 -6.66 17.80
CA SER A 39 20.00 -7.91 17.07
C SER A 39 21.08 -7.74 15.98
N VAL A 40 21.28 -6.49 15.52
CA VAL A 40 22.31 -6.06 14.56
C VAL A 40 22.94 -4.75 15.07
N LYS A 41 24.28 -4.68 15.11
CA LYS A 41 25.01 -3.47 15.57
C LYS A 41 24.43 -2.19 14.96
N GLY A 42 23.95 -1.28 15.80
CA GLY A 42 23.41 0.02 15.39
C GLY A 42 21.97 -0.04 14.84
N GLY A 43 21.25 -1.16 15.01
CA GLY A 43 19.82 -1.27 14.69
C GLY A 43 18.96 -0.40 15.60
N PHE A 44 19.27 -0.42 16.91
CA PHE A 44 18.57 0.41 17.87
C PHE A 44 18.71 1.91 17.60
N ASP A 45 19.89 2.37 17.19
CA ASP A 45 20.11 3.78 16.84
C ASP A 45 19.23 4.22 15.65
N ARG A 46 18.97 3.32 14.70
CA ARG A 46 18.04 3.61 13.59
C ARG A 46 16.60 3.73 14.09
N SER A 47 16.17 2.83 14.97
CA SER A 47 14.84 2.90 15.62
C SER A 47 14.65 4.17 16.44
N ILE A 48 15.66 4.56 17.22
CA ILE A 48 15.69 5.82 17.99
C ILE A 48 15.57 7.02 17.06
N ASN A 49 16.39 7.08 16.01
CA ASN A 49 16.37 8.18 15.05
C ASN A 49 15.03 8.27 14.32
N PHE A 50 14.41 7.14 13.99
CA PHE A 50 13.08 7.10 13.38
C PHE A 50 12.01 7.70 14.32
N VAL A 51 11.99 7.31 15.59
CA VAL A 51 11.07 7.87 16.59
C VAL A 51 11.32 9.37 16.82
N VAL A 52 12.58 9.81 16.82
CA VAL A 52 12.92 11.24 16.91
C VAL A 52 12.40 12.00 15.68
N ASN A 53 12.56 11.47 14.47
CA ASN A 53 12.03 12.09 13.26
C ASN A 53 10.50 12.14 13.26
N ILE A 54 9.81 11.11 13.77
CA ILE A 54 8.35 11.16 13.97
C ILE A 54 7.98 12.31 14.92
N SER A 55 8.72 12.46 16.02
CA SER A 55 8.45 13.52 16.98
C SER A 55 8.60 14.92 16.39
N ASP A 56 9.43 15.11 15.37
CA ASP A 56 9.57 16.41 14.69
C ASP A 56 8.32 16.85 13.92
N GLU A 57 7.49 15.89 13.50
CA GLU A 57 6.26 16.15 12.76
C GLU A 57 5.03 16.26 13.69
N LEU A 58 5.20 15.95 14.98
CA LEU A 58 4.15 16.03 16.00
C LEU A 58 4.37 17.24 16.90
N ASN A 59 3.36 18.09 17.09
CA ASN A 59 3.34 19.05 18.20
C ASN A 59 3.02 18.33 19.54
N ILE A 60 4.04 17.78 20.21
CA ILE A 60 3.87 16.98 21.44
C ILE A 60 3.51 17.89 22.61
N GLY A 61 2.45 17.52 23.34
CA GLY A 61 2.07 18.21 24.57
C GLY A 61 0.74 17.69 25.15
N PRO A 62 0.46 17.94 26.43
CA PRO A 62 -0.75 17.46 27.10
C PRO A 62 -2.04 18.04 26.50
N ASP A 63 -1.96 19.25 25.95
CA ASP A 63 -3.06 19.95 25.28
C ASP A 63 -2.90 19.97 23.75
N ALA A 64 -2.00 19.13 23.22
CA ALA A 64 -1.71 18.98 21.80
C ALA A 64 -1.72 17.49 21.41
N HIS A 65 -0.66 16.98 20.77
CA HIS A 65 -0.51 15.54 20.56
C HIS A 65 0.02 14.87 21.82
N ARG A 66 -0.81 13.99 22.40
CA ARG A 66 -0.50 13.24 23.61
C ARG A 66 0.28 12.01 23.23
N VAL A 67 1.39 11.76 23.91
CA VAL A 67 2.26 10.61 23.59
C VAL A 67 2.39 9.70 24.79
N ALA A 68 2.32 8.40 24.53
CA ALA A 68 2.74 7.32 25.41
C ALA A 68 3.79 6.48 24.67
N MET A 69 4.65 5.78 25.40
CA MET A 69 5.69 4.96 24.79
C MET A 69 5.93 3.69 25.57
N ILE A 70 6.01 2.56 24.87
CA ILE A 70 6.45 1.28 25.41
C ILE A 70 7.79 0.99 24.77
N VAL A 71 8.81 0.77 25.58
CA VAL A 71 10.12 0.32 25.10
C VAL A 71 10.32 -1.10 25.58
N TYR A 72 10.60 -2.04 24.67
CA TYR A 72 10.63 -3.47 24.98
C TYR A 72 11.84 -4.19 24.36
N SER A 73 12.22 -5.31 24.96
CA SER A 73 13.22 -6.27 24.47
C SER A 73 12.78 -7.69 24.89
N GLY A 74 13.73 -8.62 25.04
CA GLY A 74 13.46 -10.06 25.24
C GLY A 74 12.91 -10.46 26.61
N LEU A 75 12.83 -11.79 26.84
CA LEU A 75 12.12 -12.41 27.96
C LEU A 75 12.63 -12.00 29.35
N THR A 76 13.93 -11.76 29.51
CA THR A 76 14.53 -11.71 30.85
C THR A 76 14.52 -10.33 31.50
N TYR A 77 14.64 -9.19 30.79
CA TYR A 77 14.65 -7.88 31.46
C TYR A 77 14.26 -6.66 30.58
N ARG A 78 13.55 -5.72 31.26
CA ARG A 78 13.24 -4.29 30.98
C ARG A 78 12.28 -3.95 29.84
N ARG A 79 10.98 -4.05 30.16
CA ARG A 79 9.96 -3.21 29.54
C ARG A 79 9.88 -1.90 30.32
N GLN A 80 9.94 -0.77 29.63
CA GLN A 80 9.71 0.52 30.23
C GLN A 80 8.44 1.11 29.62
N VAL A 81 7.47 1.37 30.49
CA VAL A 81 6.19 1.97 30.10
C VAL A 81 6.27 3.45 30.48
N PHE A 82 6.07 4.30 29.48
CA PHE A 82 5.90 5.73 29.63
C PHE A 82 4.43 6.02 29.36
N ASP A 83 3.70 6.40 30.41
CA ASP A 83 2.27 6.70 30.34
C ASP A 83 1.98 7.92 29.46
N TRP A 84 0.70 8.11 29.16
CA TRP A 84 0.24 9.29 28.41
C TRP A 84 0.74 10.59 29.05
N ASN A 85 1.24 11.49 28.20
CA ASN A 85 1.77 12.81 28.59
C ASN A 85 3.04 12.76 29.45
N PHE A 86 3.85 11.69 29.34
CA PHE A 86 5.16 11.59 29.98
C PHE A 86 6.13 12.70 29.54
N ALA A 87 5.96 13.22 28.32
CA ALA A 87 6.70 14.37 27.80
C ALA A 87 5.75 15.55 27.58
N LYS A 88 6.14 16.74 28.05
CA LYS A 88 5.35 17.97 27.95
C LYS A 88 5.58 18.74 26.66
N ASN A 89 6.66 18.44 25.95
CA ASN A 89 7.01 19.03 24.67
C ASN A 89 8.00 18.15 23.90
N ASN A 90 8.23 18.47 22.62
CA ASN A 90 9.17 17.74 21.75
C ASN A 90 10.59 17.68 22.32
N ARG A 91 11.06 18.74 22.99
CA ARG A 91 12.43 18.78 23.56
C ARG A 91 12.58 17.73 24.66
N GLU A 92 11.60 17.64 25.56
CA GLU A 92 11.59 16.62 26.61
C GLU A 92 11.46 15.21 26.04
N PHE A 93 10.54 15.01 25.09
CA PHE A 93 10.38 13.73 24.40
C PHE A 93 11.70 13.25 23.80
N LYS A 94 12.37 14.10 23.00
CA LYS A 94 13.65 13.77 22.37
C LYS A 94 14.75 13.50 23.39
N LYS A 95 14.82 14.27 24.48
CA LYS A 95 15.80 14.05 25.55
C LYS A 95 15.64 12.65 26.16
N ILE A 96 14.39 12.23 26.41
CA ILE A 96 14.08 10.90 26.96
C ILE A 96 14.44 9.80 25.96
N VAL A 97 13.98 9.94 24.71
CA VAL A 97 14.19 8.94 23.65
C VAL A 97 15.68 8.77 23.33
N LEU A 98 16.42 9.87 23.12
CA LEU A 98 17.87 9.84 22.86
C LEU A 98 18.69 9.32 24.05
N GLY A 99 18.13 9.33 25.26
CA GLY A 99 18.76 8.78 26.46
C GLY A 99 18.59 7.26 26.63
N LEU A 100 17.74 6.62 25.81
CA LEU A 100 17.58 5.17 25.82
C LEU A 100 18.85 4.49 25.29
N ARG A 101 19.22 3.35 25.85
CA ARG A 101 20.40 2.57 25.45
C ARG A 101 19.98 1.20 24.97
N ALA A 102 20.56 0.64 23.92
CA ALA A 102 20.18 -0.70 23.48
C ALA A 102 20.35 -1.74 24.60
N ILE A 103 19.46 -2.73 24.67
CA ILE A 103 19.59 -3.88 25.56
C ILE A 103 19.58 -5.09 24.65
N GLY A 104 20.73 -5.75 24.49
CA GLY A 104 20.84 -6.95 23.67
C GLY A 104 19.88 -8.05 24.16
N GLY A 105 19.45 -8.91 23.24
CA GLY A 105 18.52 -10.01 23.54
C GLY A 105 17.53 -10.26 22.40
N THR A 106 16.55 -11.12 22.67
CA THR A 106 15.45 -11.41 21.74
C THR A 106 14.41 -10.29 21.70
N THR A 107 13.45 -10.37 20.79
CA THR A 107 12.35 -9.41 20.64
C THR A 107 11.03 -10.07 21.05
N ASN A 108 10.18 -9.38 21.82
CA ASN A 108 8.90 -9.91 22.29
C ASN A 108 7.77 -8.90 22.00
N THR A 109 7.36 -8.88 20.73
CA THR A 109 6.40 -7.91 20.21
C THR A 109 4.99 -8.17 20.75
N LYS A 110 4.59 -9.44 20.92
CA LYS A 110 3.27 -9.79 21.46
C LYS A 110 3.04 -9.14 22.82
N LYS A 111 3.99 -9.26 23.76
CA LYS A 111 3.82 -8.69 25.10
C LYS A 111 3.78 -7.17 25.09
N ALA A 112 4.56 -6.54 24.20
CA ALA A 112 4.53 -5.09 24.06
C ALA A 112 3.15 -4.60 23.56
N LEU A 113 2.52 -5.33 22.64
CA LEU A 113 1.17 -5.03 22.16
C LEU A 113 0.10 -5.27 23.24
N GLU A 114 0.24 -6.30 24.09
CA GLU A 114 -0.64 -6.53 25.24
C GLU A 114 -0.62 -5.34 26.22
N ILE A 115 0.57 -4.82 26.56
CA ILE A 115 0.69 -3.60 27.38
C ILE A 115 0.10 -2.39 26.64
N GLY A 116 0.24 -2.35 25.31
CA GLY A 116 -0.40 -1.34 24.47
C GLY A 116 -1.92 -1.36 24.63
N LEU A 117 -2.56 -2.53 24.73
CA LEU A 117 -3.99 -2.64 24.98
C LEU A 117 -4.38 -2.01 26.31
N GLU A 118 -3.59 -2.24 27.36
CA GLU A 118 -3.81 -1.66 28.69
C GLU A 118 -3.70 -0.12 28.66
N LEU A 119 -2.62 0.42 28.08
CA LEU A 119 -2.46 1.88 27.93
C LEU A 119 -3.57 2.52 27.10
N MET A 120 -4.08 1.82 26.09
CA MET A 120 -5.17 2.32 25.26
C MET A 120 -6.49 2.44 26.04
N GLN A 121 -6.65 1.79 27.19
CA GLN A 121 -7.85 1.95 28.02
C GLN A 121 -7.88 3.32 28.75
N SER A 122 -6.72 3.84 29.13
CA SER A 122 -6.58 5.11 29.89
C SER A 122 -6.47 6.35 28.99
N ARG A 123 -6.43 6.17 27.66
CA ARG A 123 -6.36 7.28 26.71
C ARG A 123 -7.63 8.13 26.72
N ASN A 124 -7.52 9.37 26.26
CA ASN A 124 -8.70 10.16 25.96
C ASN A 124 -9.37 9.66 24.67
N LYS A 125 -10.50 8.95 24.79
CA LYS A 125 -11.19 8.27 23.69
C LYS A 125 -11.85 9.21 22.67
N SER A 126 -12.06 10.49 23.00
CA SER A 126 -12.57 11.47 22.03
C SER A 126 -11.49 11.91 21.03
N ILE A 127 -10.22 11.62 21.33
CA ILE A 127 -9.10 11.95 20.46
C ILE A 127 -8.69 10.72 19.66
N PRO A 128 -8.53 10.85 18.33
CA PRO A 128 -8.04 9.77 17.48
C PRO A 128 -6.67 9.25 17.91
N SER A 129 -6.47 7.95 17.78
CA SER A 129 -5.29 7.25 18.26
C SER A 129 -4.47 6.65 17.13
N LEU A 130 -3.16 6.88 17.17
CA LEU A 130 -2.20 6.24 16.30
C LEU A 130 -1.27 5.38 17.14
N ILE A 131 -1.10 4.13 16.76
CA ILE A 131 -0.15 3.19 17.34
C ILE A 131 0.95 2.96 16.32
N MET A 132 2.20 3.21 16.70
CA MET A 132 3.37 3.00 15.86
C MET A 132 4.27 1.94 16.49
N VAL A 133 4.33 0.77 15.87
CA VAL A 133 5.26 -0.30 16.26
C VAL A 133 6.56 -0.12 15.48
N VAL A 134 7.68 0.08 16.15
CA VAL A 134 9.00 0.22 15.54
C VAL A 134 9.82 -0.99 15.95
N THR A 135 10.22 -1.81 14.98
CA THR A 135 11.01 -3.05 15.20
C THR A 135 12.07 -3.19 14.12
N ASP A 136 13.04 -4.07 14.31
CA ASP A 136 13.98 -4.47 13.26
C ASP A 136 13.51 -5.71 12.48
N GLY A 137 12.37 -6.30 12.86
CA GLY A 137 11.54 -7.10 11.97
C GLY A 137 11.47 -8.59 12.24
N ARG A 138 11.87 -9.09 13.42
CA ARG A 138 11.60 -10.47 13.85
C ARG A 138 11.29 -10.57 15.34
N SER A 139 10.04 -10.85 15.68
CA SER A 139 9.68 -11.23 17.05
C SER A 139 9.99 -12.71 17.32
N ALA A 140 10.29 -13.03 18.58
CA ALA A 140 10.37 -14.41 19.06
C ALA A 140 8.98 -15.00 19.36
N ASP A 141 7.92 -14.19 19.32
CA ASP A 141 6.54 -14.60 19.53
C ASP A 141 5.56 -14.00 18.52
N ASP A 142 4.39 -14.63 18.37
CA ASP A 142 3.36 -14.21 17.40
C ASP A 142 2.58 -12.97 17.90
N PRO A 143 2.69 -11.81 17.23
CA PRO A 143 2.01 -10.58 17.62
C PRO A 143 0.56 -10.47 17.12
N LYS A 144 0.07 -11.42 16.32
CA LYS A 144 -1.19 -11.29 15.56
C LYS A 144 -2.41 -11.00 16.43
N VAL A 145 -2.62 -11.77 17.49
CA VAL A 145 -3.80 -11.66 18.36
C VAL A 145 -3.91 -10.28 19.05
N PRO A 146 -2.90 -9.78 19.79
CA PRO A 146 -2.99 -8.46 20.40
C PRO A 146 -2.99 -7.34 19.35
N ALA A 147 -2.36 -7.52 18.19
CA ALA A 147 -2.44 -6.56 17.11
C ALA A 147 -3.86 -6.43 16.53
N GLU A 148 -4.55 -7.55 16.29
CA GLU A 148 -5.96 -7.55 15.88
C GLU A 148 -6.84 -6.83 16.91
N ALA A 149 -6.60 -7.07 18.20
CA ALA A 149 -7.33 -6.40 19.26
C ALA A 149 -7.10 -4.88 19.25
N LEU A 150 -5.86 -4.41 19.07
CA LEU A 150 -5.54 -2.98 18.95
C LEU A 150 -6.22 -2.35 17.72
N ARG A 151 -6.25 -3.05 16.58
CA ARG A 151 -6.93 -2.58 15.36
C ARG A 151 -8.44 -2.47 15.49
N ARG A 152 -9.07 -3.30 16.34
CA ARG A 152 -10.52 -3.24 16.59
C ARG A 152 -10.91 -2.09 17.53
N ILE A 153 -9.94 -1.43 18.17
CA ILE A 153 -10.24 -0.28 19.00
C ILE A 153 -10.80 0.85 18.11
N PRO A 154 -11.98 1.40 18.42
CA PRO A 154 -12.54 2.51 17.65
C PRO A 154 -11.59 3.71 17.59
N ASN A 155 -11.62 4.43 16.47
CA ASN A 155 -10.83 5.64 16.28
C ASN A 155 -9.31 5.40 16.49
N THR A 156 -8.82 4.22 16.09
CA THR A 156 -7.42 3.80 16.27
C THR A 156 -6.84 3.24 14.98
N TRP A 157 -5.61 3.65 14.64
CA TRP A 157 -4.84 3.08 13.53
C TRP A 157 -3.53 2.48 14.05
N VAL A 158 -3.15 1.32 13.50
CA VAL A 158 -1.90 0.63 13.84
C VAL A 158 -0.98 0.63 12.63
N PHE A 159 0.24 1.10 12.83
CA PHE A 159 1.33 1.15 11.87
C PHE A 159 2.52 0.34 12.39
N ALA A 160 3.32 -0.19 11.48
CA ALA A 160 4.54 -0.90 11.82
C ALA A 160 5.69 -0.45 10.93
N ALA A 161 6.83 -0.13 11.54
CA ALA A 161 8.03 0.33 10.89
C ALA A 161 9.19 -0.62 11.17
N ALA A 162 9.85 -1.05 10.09
CA ALA A 162 11.12 -1.73 10.13
C ALA A 162 12.28 -0.78 9.83
N THR A 163 13.22 -0.68 10.78
CA THR A 163 14.43 0.16 10.68
C THR A 163 15.70 -0.63 10.36
N GLY A 164 15.56 -1.96 10.18
CA GLY A 164 16.59 -2.88 9.73
C GLY A 164 16.71 -2.95 8.19
N ASN A 165 17.48 -3.92 7.69
CA ASN A 165 17.59 -4.18 6.24
C ASN A 165 16.20 -4.58 5.69
N PRO A 166 15.60 -3.82 4.74
CA PRO A 166 14.29 -4.13 4.17
C PRO A 166 14.15 -5.53 3.56
N GLU A 167 15.27 -6.16 3.17
CA GLU A 167 15.32 -7.51 2.60
C GLU A 167 15.35 -8.61 3.67
N ALA A 168 15.79 -8.30 4.90
CA ALA A 168 15.92 -9.28 5.99
C ALA A 168 14.70 -9.30 6.95
N VAL A 169 13.89 -8.24 6.89
CA VAL A 169 12.69 -8.01 7.70
C VAL A 169 11.58 -9.01 7.37
N ASN A 170 10.93 -9.56 8.39
CA ASN A 170 9.73 -10.37 8.21
C ASN A 170 8.51 -9.49 7.93
N LYS A 171 8.29 -9.18 6.66
CA LYS A 171 7.20 -8.29 6.23
C LYS A 171 5.80 -8.85 6.52
N ASN A 172 5.66 -10.18 6.58
CA ASN A 172 4.41 -10.83 6.97
C ASN A 172 4.07 -10.56 8.44
N GLU A 173 5.06 -10.47 9.31
CA GLU A 173 4.86 -10.12 10.72
C GLU A 173 4.41 -8.66 10.88
N LEU A 174 5.04 -7.73 10.16
CA LEU A 174 4.61 -6.32 10.13
C LEU A 174 3.20 -6.17 9.56
N LEU A 175 2.86 -6.95 8.54
CA LEU A 175 1.51 -6.99 7.99
C LEU A 175 0.52 -7.57 9.02
N ALA A 176 0.88 -8.64 9.74
CA ALA A 176 0.05 -9.19 10.80
C ALA A 176 -0.21 -8.18 11.93
N ILE A 177 0.73 -7.26 12.18
CA ILE A 177 0.59 -6.16 13.16
C ILE A 177 -0.33 -5.05 12.65
N THR A 178 -0.25 -4.71 11.37
CA THR A 178 -0.94 -3.53 10.81
C THR A 178 -2.30 -3.85 10.18
N GLY A 179 -2.48 -5.09 9.73
CA GLY A 179 -3.62 -5.57 8.95
C GLY A 179 -3.76 -4.91 7.58
N ASP A 180 -2.78 -4.12 7.15
CA ASP A 180 -2.83 -3.32 5.93
C ASP A 180 -1.41 -2.94 5.48
N VAL A 181 -1.01 -3.41 4.29
CA VAL A 181 0.32 -3.15 3.70
C VAL A 181 0.64 -1.66 3.58
N ASP A 182 -0.38 -0.82 3.39
CA ASP A 182 -0.22 0.64 3.29
C ASP A 182 0.22 1.29 4.62
N ARG A 183 0.21 0.51 5.70
CA ARG A 183 0.62 0.88 7.06
C ARG A 183 1.92 0.21 7.50
N VAL A 184 2.52 -0.59 6.63
CA VAL A 184 3.85 -1.17 6.80
C VAL A 184 4.89 -0.22 6.21
N ILE A 185 5.91 0.08 7.00
CA ILE A 185 6.97 1.02 6.65
C ILE A 185 8.28 0.26 6.65
N LEU A 186 8.95 0.20 5.50
CA LEU A 186 10.25 -0.45 5.36
C LEU A 186 11.28 0.63 5.09
N GLN A 187 12.18 0.88 6.06
CA GLN A 187 13.07 2.03 5.97
C GLN A 187 14.41 1.70 5.29
N SER A 188 14.85 2.61 4.41
CA SER A 188 16.27 2.95 4.26
C SER A 188 16.40 4.49 4.17
N GLY A 189 17.20 5.11 5.05
CA GLY A 189 17.53 6.55 4.99
C GLY A 189 16.63 7.55 5.77
N ARG A 190 17.16 8.77 5.96
CA ARG A 190 16.63 9.86 6.82
C ARG A 190 15.57 10.74 6.14
N GLU A 191 15.64 10.92 4.82
CA GLU A 191 14.69 11.73 4.02
C GLU A 191 13.29 11.07 3.91
N LEU A 192 13.23 9.75 4.11
CA LEU A 192 12.02 8.94 4.00
C LEU A 192 11.11 9.03 5.24
N ALA A 193 11.67 9.23 6.44
CA ALA A 193 10.89 9.28 7.69
C ALA A 193 9.91 10.48 7.71
N ALA A 194 10.34 11.63 7.19
CA ALA A 194 9.52 12.83 7.15
C ALA A 194 8.40 12.74 6.10
N ASP A 195 8.69 12.20 4.91
CA ASP A 195 7.68 11.99 3.86
C ASP A 195 6.63 10.94 4.27
N ILE A 196 7.09 9.85 4.89
CA ILE A 196 6.22 8.82 5.43
C ILE A 196 5.41 9.37 6.59
N THR A 197 6.00 10.04 7.58
CA THR A 197 5.23 10.63 8.69
C THR A 197 4.22 11.65 8.19
N ARG A 198 4.53 12.44 7.16
CA ARG A 198 3.53 13.31 6.50
C ARG A 198 2.44 12.51 5.80
N LYS A 199 2.75 11.41 5.12
CA LYS A 199 1.75 10.51 4.51
C LYS A 199 0.87 9.84 5.58
N LEU A 200 1.44 9.43 6.70
CA LEU A 200 0.76 8.85 7.86
C LEU A 200 -0.17 9.86 8.52
N LEU A 201 0.34 11.07 8.80
CA LEU A 201 -0.41 12.17 9.39
C LEU A 201 -1.52 12.62 8.45
N ARG A 202 -1.25 12.75 7.15
CA ARG A 202 -2.27 13.11 6.16
C ARG A 202 -3.37 12.06 6.09
N LYS A 203 -3.04 10.76 6.03
CA LYS A 203 -4.05 9.69 6.06
C LYS A 203 -4.86 9.67 7.37
N ALA A 204 -4.21 9.94 8.50
CA ALA A 204 -4.90 10.06 9.79
C ALA A 204 -5.82 11.30 9.82
N GLN A 205 -5.36 12.44 9.31
CA GLN A 205 -6.08 13.72 9.26
C GLN A 205 -7.26 13.71 8.28
N GLU A 206 -7.09 13.10 7.10
CA GLU A 206 -8.16 12.91 6.10
C GLU A 206 -9.37 12.18 6.69
N GLN A 207 -9.17 11.25 7.64
CA GLN A 207 -10.24 10.53 8.31
C GLN A 207 -10.75 11.20 9.61
N CYS A 208 -9.98 12.12 10.20
CA CYS A 208 -10.48 12.99 11.27
C CYS A 208 -11.46 14.04 10.74
N PHE A 209 -11.41 14.35 9.44
CA PHE A 209 -12.31 15.30 8.78
C PHE A 209 -13.76 14.78 8.64
N THR A 210 -13.98 13.46 8.75
CA THR A 210 -15.31 12.82 8.54
C THR A 210 -16.30 12.96 9.71
N THR A 211 -16.21 14.00 10.52
CA THR A 211 -17.26 14.35 11.50
C THR A 211 -17.58 15.85 11.47
N THR A 212 -17.80 16.38 10.27
CA THR A 212 -18.64 17.57 10.10
C THR A 212 -19.65 17.26 9.01
N THR A 213 -20.90 17.05 9.41
CA THR A 213 -22.04 17.00 8.50
C THR A 213 -22.08 18.33 7.75
N THR A 214 -21.72 18.33 6.47
CA THR A 214 -21.96 19.47 5.60
C THR A 214 -22.88 19.02 4.47
N THR A 215 -24.16 19.21 4.70
CA THR A 215 -25.20 19.23 3.68
C THR A 215 -24.78 20.24 2.62
N THR A 216 -24.24 19.77 1.50
CA THR A 216 -23.90 20.64 0.37
C THR A 216 -24.96 20.45 -0.69
N THR A 217 -25.81 21.46 -0.81
CA THR A 217 -26.81 21.60 -1.86
C THR A 217 -26.09 21.79 -3.20
N THR A 218 -26.18 20.78 -4.08
CA THR A 218 -25.65 20.88 -5.44
C THR A 218 -26.58 21.75 -6.28
N THR A 219 -26.10 22.93 -6.71
CA THR A 219 -26.76 23.72 -7.75
C THR A 219 -26.33 23.21 -9.12
N THR A 220 -27.28 22.64 -9.85
CA THR A 220 -27.08 22.14 -11.22
C THR A 220 -27.05 23.34 -12.18
N THR A 221 -25.92 23.56 -12.86
CA THR A 221 -25.84 24.47 -14.01
C THR A 221 -25.88 23.65 -15.29
N THR A 222 -27.04 23.63 -15.95
CA THR A 222 -27.25 22.98 -17.23
C THR A 222 -26.66 23.85 -18.34
N THR A 223 -25.57 23.37 -18.96
CA THR A 223 -25.06 23.97 -20.21
C THR A 223 -25.39 23.02 -21.34
N LEU A 224 -26.34 23.43 -22.20
CA LEU A 224 -26.73 22.71 -23.41
C LEU A 224 -25.62 22.84 -24.44
N THR A 225 -24.96 21.73 -24.77
CA THR A 225 -24.05 21.66 -25.91
C THR A 225 -24.65 20.73 -26.95
N THR A 226 -24.68 21.25 -28.17
CA THR A 226 -25.29 20.73 -29.39
C THR A 226 -24.84 19.33 -29.78
N THR A 227 -25.81 18.55 -30.24
CA THR A 227 -25.71 17.20 -30.78
C THR A 227 -24.84 17.12 -32.03
N THR A 228 -23.71 16.42 -31.91
CA THR A 228 -23.16 15.57 -32.97
C THR A 228 -23.00 14.18 -32.38
N THR A 229 -23.63 13.18 -33.00
CA THR A 229 -23.62 11.77 -32.59
C THR A 229 -22.19 11.23 -32.47
N ASN A 230 -21.64 11.27 -31.25
CA ASN A 230 -20.46 10.51 -30.87
C ASN A 230 -20.91 9.20 -30.21
N PRO A 231 -20.30 8.05 -30.55
CA PRO A 231 -20.61 6.78 -29.89
C PRO A 231 -20.28 6.92 -28.40
N ILE A 232 -21.15 6.40 -27.55
CA ILE A 232 -21.01 6.42 -26.08
C ILE A 232 -19.56 6.10 -25.71
N SER A 233 -18.85 7.09 -25.19
CA SER A 233 -17.43 6.98 -24.82
C SER A 233 -17.34 6.92 -23.30
N GLY A 234 -16.60 5.94 -22.77
CA GLY A 234 -16.34 5.79 -21.32
C GLY A 234 -16.65 4.40 -20.74
N CYS A 235 -17.19 3.48 -21.55
CA CYS A 235 -17.40 2.06 -21.19
C CYS A 235 -16.22 1.16 -21.60
N GLU A 236 -15.32 1.70 -22.42
CA GLU A 236 -14.18 1.00 -22.94
C GLU A 236 -13.22 0.60 -21.81
N GLN A 237 -12.62 -0.59 -21.91
CA GLN A 237 -11.60 -1.00 -20.96
C GLN A 237 -10.45 -1.76 -21.60
N ASP A 238 -9.23 -1.43 -21.19
CA ASP A 238 -8.00 -2.14 -21.56
C ASP A 238 -7.63 -3.06 -20.40
N VAL A 239 -7.76 -4.37 -20.61
CA VAL A 239 -7.54 -5.41 -19.61
C VAL A 239 -6.21 -6.09 -19.89
N VAL A 240 -5.26 -5.96 -18.99
CA VAL A 240 -3.93 -6.55 -19.10
C VAL A 240 -3.81 -7.70 -18.11
N LEU A 241 -3.79 -8.93 -18.63
CA LEU A 241 -3.58 -10.14 -17.84
C LEU A 241 -2.07 -10.38 -17.70
N VAL A 242 -1.56 -10.41 -16.48
CA VAL A 242 -0.15 -10.67 -16.17
C VAL A 242 -0.09 -11.96 -15.34
N MET A 243 0.42 -13.03 -15.92
CA MET A 243 0.22 -14.38 -15.39
C MET A 243 1.53 -15.10 -15.05
N ASP A 244 1.60 -15.59 -13.82
CA ASP A 244 2.69 -16.43 -13.33
C ASP A 244 2.57 -17.87 -13.86
N LEU A 245 3.59 -18.30 -14.59
CA LEU A 245 3.75 -19.66 -15.15
C LEU A 245 5.04 -20.33 -14.64
N SER A 246 5.53 -19.95 -13.47
CA SER A 246 6.75 -20.48 -12.85
C SER A 246 6.65 -21.97 -12.44
N SER A 247 7.75 -22.56 -11.94
CA SER A 247 7.76 -23.98 -11.54
C SER A 247 7.21 -24.23 -10.14
N THR A 248 7.24 -23.23 -9.25
CA THR A 248 6.62 -23.30 -7.91
C THR A 248 5.10 -23.30 -7.99
N THR A 249 4.53 -22.90 -9.14
CA THR A 249 3.10 -22.87 -9.40
C THR A 249 2.57 -24.14 -10.11
N LYS A 250 3.22 -25.30 -10.00
CA LYS A 250 2.70 -26.55 -10.57
C LYS A 250 1.78 -27.27 -9.56
N PRO A 251 0.51 -27.60 -9.87
CA PRO A 251 -0.31 -27.25 -11.04
C PRO A 251 -1.22 -26.02 -10.81
N ILE A 252 -0.89 -25.13 -9.86
CA ILE A 252 -1.64 -23.89 -9.56
C ILE A 252 -1.90 -23.03 -10.82
N TYR A 253 -0.93 -22.92 -11.74
CA TYR A 253 -1.09 -22.09 -12.95
C TYR A 253 -2.31 -22.49 -13.81
N ARG A 254 -2.74 -23.75 -13.77
CA ARG A 254 -3.94 -24.20 -14.48
C ARG A 254 -5.19 -23.52 -13.95
N ASN A 255 -5.26 -23.23 -12.66
CA ASN A 255 -6.35 -22.46 -12.06
C ASN A 255 -6.33 -21.00 -12.53
N TYR A 256 -5.15 -20.39 -12.69
CA TYR A 256 -5.04 -19.06 -13.28
C TYR A 256 -5.56 -19.04 -14.73
N LEU A 257 -5.27 -20.06 -15.52
CA LEU A 257 -5.80 -20.19 -16.88
C LEU A 257 -7.32 -20.32 -16.89
N MET A 258 -7.90 -21.14 -16.00
CA MET A 258 -9.36 -21.31 -15.89
C MET A 258 -10.07 -20.01 -15.47
N MET A 259 -9.54 -19.29 -14.48
CA MET A 259 -10.08 -18.00 -14.05
C MET A 259 -9.96 -16.93 -15.16
N ALA A 260 -8.82 -16.87 -15.85
CA ALA A 260 -8.65 -15.97 -16.98
C ALA A 260 -9.63 -16.29 -18.13
N GLU A 261 -9.86 -17.57 -18.40
CA GLU A 261 -10.88 -18.02 -19.36
C GLU A 261 -12.29 -17.60 -18.93
N GLU A 262 -12.68 -17.82 -17.67
CA GLU A 262 -13.97 -17.39 -17.11
C GLU A 262 -14.18 -15.89 -17.33
N LEU A 263 -13.17 -15.08 -17.01
CA LEU A 263 -13.23 -13.63 -17.20
C LEU A 263 -13.45 -13.27 -18.67
N VAL A 264 -12.58 -13.75 -19.57
CA VAL A 264 -12.64 -13.39 -21.00
C VAL A 264 -13.97 -13.82 -21.62
N ASN A 265 -14.50 -14.98 -21.23
CA ASN A 265 -15.79 -15.48 -21.71
C ASN A 265 -17.00 -14.61 -21.28
N LYS A 266 -16.85 -13.82 -20.21
CA LYS A 266 -17.90 -12.91 -19.72
C LYS A 266 -17.73 -11.46 -20.17
N LEU A 267 -16.54 -11.07 -20.63
CA LEU A 267 -16.28 -9.73 -21.15
C LEU A 267 -16.84 -9.56 -22.56
N LEU A 268 -17.34 -8.36 -22.86
CA LEU A 268 -17.61 -7.97 -24.23
C LEU A 268 -16.29 -7.56 -24.90
N VAL A 269 -15.63 -8.50 -25.58
CA VAL A 269 -14.36 -8.25 -26.27
C VAL A 269 -14.61 -7.58 -27.62
N GLY A 270 -13.85 -6.54 -27.93
CA GLY A 270 -13.93 -5.87 -29.24
C GLY A 270 -13.17 -4.55 -29.30
N GLN A 271 -12.99 -4.02 -30.51
CA GLN A 271 -12.18 -2.82 -30.76
C GLN A 271 -12.71 -1.57 -30.02
N ARG A 272 -14.03 -1.50 -29.81
CA ARG A 272 -14.78 -0.44 -29.12
C ARG A 272 -15.30 -0.88 -27.74
N PHE A 273 -14.86 -2.03 -27.22
CA PHE A 273 -15.29 -2.56 -25.92
C PHE A 273 -14.07 -2.90 -25.06
N SER A 274 -13.98 -4.14 -24.57
CA SER A 274 -12.82 -4.66 -23.86
C SER A 274 -11.73 -5.08 -24.84
N ARG A 275 -10.52 -4.54 -24.67
CA ARG A 275 -9.30 -5.04 -25.30
C ARG A 275 -8.51 -5.82 -24.28
N VAL A 276 -7.93 -6.95 -24.67
CA VAL A 276 -7.21 -7.82 -23.75
C VAL A 276 -5.78 -8.02 -24.24
N ALA A 277 -4.82 -7.89 -23.33
CA ALA A 277 -3.42 -8.28 -23.52
C ALA A 277 -3.06 -9.37 -22.53
N LEU A 278 -2.11 -10.23 -22.92
CA LEU A 278 -1.62 -11.31 -22.08
C LEU A 278 -0.10 -11.27 -22.01
N ILE A 279 0.39 -11.14 -20.78
CA ILE A 279 1.79 -11.21 -20.40
C ILE A 279 1.94 -12.43 -19.50
N THR A 280 2.95 -13.25 -19.75
CA THR A 280 3.29 -14.39 -18.90
C THR A 280 4.69 -14.18 -18.33
N PHE A 281 4.92 -14.53 -17.07
CA PHE A 281 6.24 -14.46 -16.45
C PHE A 281 6.57 -15.75 -15.69
N SER A 282 7.87 -16.00 -15.53
CA SER A 282 8.40 -16.92 -14.54
C SER A 282 9.71 -16.32 -14.01
N SER A 283 10.86 -16.73 -14.55
CA SER A 283 12.16 -16.13 -14.23
C SER A 283 12.48 -14.90 -15.08
N VAL A 284 13.44 -14.09 -14.66
CA VAL A 284 14.02 -13.02 -15.50
C VAL A 284 14.53 -13.64 -16.81
N GLY A 285 14.11 -13.08 -17.95
CA GLY A 285 14.39 -13.62 -19.29
C GLY A 285 13.35 -14.62 -19.83
N LYS A 286 12.40 -15.07 -19.01
CA LYS A 286 11.25 -15.90 -19.43
C LYS A 286 9.91 -15.15 -19.39
N THR A 287 9.94 -13.83 -19.23
CA THR A 287 8.76 -12.98 -19.30
C THR A 287 8.45 -12.61 -20.75
N ARG A 288 7.23 -12.87 -21.21
CA ARG A 288 6.81 -12.74 -22.61
C ARG A 288 5.46 -12.04 -22.71
N THR A 289 5.34 -11.13 -23.68
CA THR A 289 4.02 -10.68 -24.15
C THR A 289 3.51 -11.69 -25.16
N GLN A 290 2.49 -12.46 -24.77
CA GLN A 290 1.85 -13.45 -25.64
C GLN A 290 1.05 -12.77 -26.74
N PHE A 291 0.36 -11.68 -26.40
CA PHE A 291 -0.27 -10.77 -27.37
C PHE A 291 -0.57 -9.41 -26.74
N ASN A 292 -0.57 -8.37 -27.58
CA ASN A 292 -0.89 -6.98 -27.21
C ASN A 292 -2.40 -6.69 -27.33
N LEU A 293 -2.86 -5.56 -26.76
CA LEU A 293 -4.27 -5.12 -26.76
C LEU A 293 -4.90 -4.97 -28.15
N ASN A 294 -4.08 -4.78 -29.20
CA ASN A 294 -4.53 -4.63 -30.59
C ASN A 294 -4.47 -5.93 -31.41
N ARG A 295 -4.19 -7.08 -30.80
CA ARG A 295 -4.01 -8.34 -31.53
C ARG A 295 -5.31 -9.08 -31.81
N TYR A 296 -6.16 -9.24 -30.80
CA TYR A 296 -7.41 -10.00 -30.89
C TYR A 296 -8.60 -9.15 -30.44
N PHE A 297 -9.71 -9.26 -31.17
CA PHE A 297 -10.96 -8.58 -30.87
C PHE A 297 -12.14 -9.55 -30.73
N ASP A 298 -11.84 -10.85 -30.62
CA ASP A 298 -12.80 -11.93 -30.39
C ASP A 298 -12.37 -12.73 -29.15
N ALA A 299 -13.34 -13.04 -28.29
CA ALA A 299 -13.10 -13.74 -27.03
C ALA A 299 -12.60 -15.18 -27.26
N ASN A 300 -13.11 -15.88 -28.27
CA ASN A 300 -12.71 -17.26 -28.54
C ASN A 300 -11.25 -17.34 -29.01
N GLN A 301 -10.78 -16.38 -29.82
CA GLN A 301 -9.37 -16.28 -30.21
C GLN A 301 -8.45 -16.14 -28.99
N ILE A 302 -8.83 -15.30 -28.02
CA ILE A 302 -8.06 -15.12 -26.78
C ILE A 302 -8.05 -16.41 -25.95
N ILE A 303 -9.23 -17.01 -25.74
CA ILE A 303 -9.37 -18.25 -24.96
C ILE A 303 -8.54 -19.39 -25.57
N ASN A 304 -8.51 -19.50 -26.90
CA ASN A 304 -7.69 -20.48 -27.60
C ASN A 304 -6.18 -20.33 -27.35
N VAL A 305 -5.70 -19.10 -27.10
CA VAL A 305 -4.30 -18.87 -26.69
C VAL A 305 -4.11 -19.26 -25.24
N ILE A 306 -5.00 -18.83 -24.34
CA ILE A 306 -4.94 -19.12 -22.89
C ILE A 306 -4.85 -20.64 -22.65
N ARG A 307 -5.72 -21.43 -23.29
CA ARG A 307 -5.77 -22.90 -23.11
C ARG A 307 -4.50 -23.64 -23.53
N LYS A 308 -3.68 -23.03 -24.40
CA LYS A 308 -2.42 -23.62 -24.91
C LYS A 308 -1.19 -23.24 -24.08
N LEU A 309 -1.35 -22.39 -23.07
CA LEU A 309 -0.22 -22.01 -22.22
C LEU A 309 0.22 -23.16 -21.33
N GLU A 310 1.54 -23.30 -21.21
CA GLU A 310 2.18 -24.28 -20.35
C GLU A 310 3.13 -23.58 -19.38
N SER A 311 3.37 -24.23 -18.23
CA SER A 311 4.36 -23.74 -17.26
C SER A 311 5.72 -23.62 -17.95
N SER A 312 6.31 -22.43 -17.87
CA SER A 312 7.64 -22.15 -18.40
C SER A 312 8.77 -22.57 -17.44
N GLY A 313 8.38 -22.97 -16.21
CA GLY A 313 9.27 -23.31 -15.10
C GLY A 313 10.17 -22.14 -14.67
N GLY A 314 10.92 -22.36 -13.59
CA GLY A 314 11.86 -21.38 -13.05
C GLY A 314 11.28 -20.60 -11.87
N THR A 315 11.95 -19.50 -11.54
CA THR A 315 11.64 -18.66 -10.39
C THR A 315 10.46 -17.71 -10.65
N THR A 316 10.21 -16.72 -9.79
CA THR A 316 9.05 -15.84 -9.88
C THR A 316 9.46 -14.37 -9.92
N ALA A 317 9.12 -13.68 -11.02
CA ALA A 317 9.52 -12.30 -11.32
C ALA A 317 8.31 -11.41 -11.59
N VAL A 318 7.50 -11.17 -10.56
CA VAL A 318 6.25 -10.38 -10.60
C VAL A 318 6.51 -8.97 -11.13
N GLY A 319 7.56 -8.30 -10.65
CA GLY A 319 7.91 -6.95 -11.08
C GLY A 319 8.17 -6.86 -12.59
N GLU A 320 8.78 -7.89 -13.16
CA GLU A 320 9.05 -7.96 -14.60
C GLU A 320 7.75 -8.16 -15.40
N GLY A 321 6.81 -8.96 -14.88
CA GLY A 321 5.46 -9.09 -15.43
C GLY A 321 4.74 -7.74 -15.49
N ILE A 322 4.74 -6.98 -14.39
CA ILE A 322 4.14 -5.64 -14.32
C ILE A 322 4.83 -4.69 -15.32
N ARG A 323 6.17 -4.73 -15.40
CA ARG A 323 6.94 -3.91 -16.34
C ARG A 323 6.56 -4.14 -17.80
N LEU A 324 6.33 -5.39 -18.22
CA LEU A 324 5.84 -5.68 -19.57
C LEU A 324 4.36 -5.31 -19.75
N GLY A 325 3.53 -5.51 -18.71
CA GLY A 325 2.14 -5.07 -18.70
C GLY A 325 2.01 -3.55 -18.87
N LEU A 326 2.92 -2.78 -18.26
CA LEU A 326 2.96 -1.33 -18.35
C LEU A 326 3.15 -0.84 -19.79
N LYS A 327 3.87 -1.58 -20.64
CA LYS A 327 4.04 -1.23 -22.06
C LYS A 327 2.71 -1.20 -22.82
N GLN A 328 1.68 -1.88 -22.34
CA GLN A 328 0.36 -1.89 -22.97
C GLN A 328 -0.36 -0.54 -22.88
N GLN A 329 0.14 0.42 -22.09
CA GLN A 329 -0.36 1.79 -22.14
C GLN A 329 -0.08 2.48 -23.49
N ASP A 330 0.96 2.03 -24.21
CA ASP A 330 1.38 2.67 -25.44
C ASP A 330 0.38 2.43 -26.57
N LYS A 331 0.07 3.48 -27.34
CA LYS A 331 -0.81 3.40 -28.52
C LYS A 331 -0.36 2.32 -29.52
N ARG A 332 0.95 2.11 -29.69
CA ARG A 332 1.52 1.08 -30.59
C ARG A 332 1.15 -0.36 -30.18
N HIS A 333 0.87 -0.60 -28.91
CA HIS A 333 0.42 -1.89 -28.39
C HIS A 333 -1.11 -1.97 -28.27
N GLY A 334 -1.83 -0.95 -28.72
CA GLY A 334 -3.30 -0.89 -28.66
C GLY A 334 -3.88 -0.19 -27.44
N GLY A 335 -3.02 0.39 -26.58
CA GLY A 335 -3.44 1.15 -25.40
C GLY A 335 -4.27 2.38 -25.78
N ARG A 336 -5.35 2.61 -25.04
CA ARG A 336 -6.23 3.77 -25.19
C ARG A 336 -5.94 4.82 -24.10
N PRO A 337 -6.13 6.12 -24.42
CA PRO A 337 -6.11 7.19 -23.42
C PRO A 337 -7.08 6.94 -22.25
N ILE A 338 -6.73 7.40 -21.05
CA ILE A 338 -7.49 7.14 -19.81
C ILE A 338 -8.89 7.78 -19.80
N ASN A 339 -9.08 8.85 -20.59
CA ASN A 339 -10.37 9.50 -20.79
C ASN A 339 -11.27 8.73 -21.77
N ILE A 340 -10.74 7.74 -22.49
CA ILE A 340 -11.48 6.86 -23.39
C ILE A 340 -11.74 5.53 -22.70
N ALA A 341 -10.69 4.87 -22.20
CA ALA A 341 -10.79 3.53 -21.63
C ALA A 341 -10.24 3.47 -20.20
N LYS A 342 -10.94 2.72 -19.35
CA LYS A 342 -10.39 2.31 -18.05
C LYS A 342 -9.30 1.27 -18.26
N LYS A 343 -8.14 1.48 -17.64
CA LYS A 343 -7.03 0.54 -17.73
C LYS A 343 -7.00 -0.32 -16.49
N VAL A 344 -6.99 -1.64 -16.68
CA VAL A 344 -7.01 -2.62 -15.60
C VAL A 344 -5.88 -3.61 -15.82
N MET A 345 -5.15 -3.94 -14.77
CA MET A 345 -4.12 -4.97 -14.78
C MET A 345 -4.47 -6.04 -13.74
N LEU A 346 -4.60 -7.29 -14.18
CA LEU A 346 -4.86 -8.44 -13.32
C LEU A 346 -3.59 -9.27 -13.23
N ILE A 347 -3.00 -9.33 -12.04
CA ILE A 347 -1.76 -10.05 -11.78
C ILE A 347 -2.11 -11.39 -11.11
N PHE A 348 -1.94 -12.49 -11.84
CA PHE A 348 -2.15 -13.85 -11.33
C PHE A 348 -0.84 -14.37 -10.76
N THR A 349 -0.76 -14.58 -9.44
CA THR A 349 0.48 -14.99 -8.76
C THR A 349 0.22 -15.58 -7.37
N ASP A 350 1.17 -16.36 -6.86
CA ASP A 350 1.24 -16.83 -5.47
C ASP A 350 1.96 -15.83 -4.54
N GLY A 351 2.44 -14.71 -5.10
CA GLY A 351 3.10 -13.62 -4.38
C GLY A 351 4.60 -13.80 -4.19
N TRP A 352 5.21 -14.91 -4.63
CA TRP A 352 6.65 -15.02 -4.50
C TRP A 352 7.34 -14.09 -5.51
N ASN A 353 8.33 -13.31 -5.09
CA ASN A 353 9.12 -12.49 -6.00
C ASN A 353 10.57 -12.55 -5.58
N ASN A 354 11.39 -13.24 -6.38
CA ASN A 354 12.79 -13.52 -6.06
C ASN A 354 13.78 -12.98 -7.11
N LYS A 355 13.28 -12.44 -8.23
CA LYS A 355 14.07 -11.83 -9.29
C LYS A 355 13.30 -10.70 -9.98
N GLY A 356 14.03 -9.81 -10.64
CA GLY A 356 13.44 -8.71 -11.43
C GLY A 356 13.36 -7.38 -10.68
N PRO A 357 12.73 -6.36 -11.29
CA PRO A 357 12.62 -5.03 -10.70
C PRO A 357 11.76 -5.05 -9.44
N ASN A 358 11.90 -4.01 -8.62
CA ASN A 358 11.13 -3.87 -7.38
C ASN A 358 9.62 -3.79 -7.68
N VAL A 359 8.84 -4.62 -6.98
CA VAL A 359 7.39 -4.75 -7.22
C VAL A 359 6.63 -3.47 -6.86
N GLU A 360 6.99 -2.83 -5.76
CA GLU A 360 6.34 -1.58 -5.31
C GLU A 360 6.60 -0.45 -6.29
N GLU A 361 7.85 -0.32 -6.76
CA GLU A 361 8.20 0.66 -7.80
C GLU A 361 7.38 0.43 -9.08
N MET A 362 7.28 -0.83 -9.54
CA MET A 362 6.51 -1.16 -10.74
C MET A 362 5.01 -0.93 -10.56
N LYS A 363 4.45 -1.19 -9.38
CA LYS A 363 3.07 -0.79 -9.04
C LYS A 363 2.88 0.71 -9.15
N GLN A 364 3.76 1.51 -8.52
CA GLN A 364 3.62 2.97 -8.55
C GLN A 364 3.70 3.50 -10.00
N ASN A 365 4.59 2.94 -10.82
CA ASN A 365 4.66 3.27 -12.24
C ASN A 365 3.38 2.89 -13.01
N ALA A 366 2.81 1.72 -12.75
CA ALA A 366 1.55 1.30 -13.37
C ALA A 366 0.36 2.17 -12.92
N LYS A 367 0.29 2.54 -11.64
CA LYS A 367 -0.70 3.51 -11.14
C LYS A 367 -0.54 4.88 -11.80
N GLY A 368 0.69 5.38 -11.91
CA GLY A 368 0.99 6.63 -12.61
C GLY A 368 0.56 6.62 -14.09
N ALA A 369 0.56 5.45 -14.73
CA ALA A 369 0.05 5.25 -16.09
C ALA A 369 -1.49 5.12 -16.20
N GLY A 370 -2.20 5.18 -15.06
CA GLY A 370 -3.65 5.10 -14.95
C GLY A 370 -4.22 3.68 -14.87
N PHE A 371 -3.39 2.66 -14.59
CA PHE A 371 -3.88 1.31 -14.33
C PHE A 371 -4.46 1.18 -12.92
N VAL A 372 -5.59 0.47 -12.81
CA VAL A 372 -6.05 -0.12 -11.56
C VAL A 372 -5.52 -1.55 -11.49
N LEU A 373 -4.78 -1.88 -10.42
CA LEU A 373 -4.14 -3.18 -10.25
C LEU A 373 -4.97 -4.08 -9.34
N TYR A 374 -5.19 -5.31 -9.79
CA TYR A 374 -5.85 -6.38 -9.07
C TYR A 374 -4.89 -7.56 -8.95
N THR A 375 -4.82 -8.19 -7.78
CA THR A 375 -4.05 -9.41 -7.58
C THR A 375 -4.99 -10.59 -7.50
N ILE A 376 -4.75 -11.61 -8.31
CA ILE A 376 -5.51 -12.85 -8.35
C ILE A 376 -4.63 -13.97 -7.82
N VAL A 377 -5.08 -14.59 -6.74
CA VAL A 377 -4.38 -15.68 -6.06
C VAL A 377 -5.16 -16.98 -6.22
N TYR A 378 -4.53 -18.09 -5.86
CA TYR A 378 -5.21 -19.38 -5.72
C TYR A 378 -4.87 -19.92 -4.33
N GLU A 379 -5.88 -20.04 -3.47
CA GLU A 379 -5.72 -20.42 -2.07
C GLU A 379 -5.71 -21.95 -1.88
N GLY A 380 -6.34 -22.69 -2.79
CA GLY A 380 -6.40 -24.15 -2.75
C GLY A 380 -7.12 -24.65 -1.50
N ASP A 381 -6.65 -25.77 -0.93
CA ASP A 381 -7.17 -26.32 0.33
C ASP A 381 -6.51 -25.71 1.58
N GLY A 382 -5.67 -24.68 1.40
CA GLY A 382 -4.93 -24.02 2.47
C GLY A 382 -3.79 -24.84 3.09
N ARG A 383 -3.48 -26.05 2.57
CA ARG A 383 -2.35 -26.85 3.06
C ARG A 383 -1.04 -26.30 2.55
N ILE A 384 -0.10 -26.07 3.48
CA ILE A 384 1.27 -25.68 3.18
C ILE A 384 2.14 -26.94 3.24
N ASP A 385 2.83 -27.25 2.15
CA ASP A 385 3.80 -28.35 2.06
C ASP A 385 4.96 -27.97 1.12
N GLU A 386 5.90 -28.89 0.90
CA GLU A 386 7.06 -28.65 0.03
C GLU A 386 6.67 -28.29 -1.42
N ASN A 387 5.46 -28.66 -1.85
CA ASN A 387 4.92 -28.41 -3.19
C ASN A 387 3.95 -27.22 -3.24
N ASN A 388 3.41 -26.79 -2.10
CA ASN A 388 2.63 -25.58 -1.93
C ASN A 388 3.23 -24.74 -0.78
N PRO A 389 4.23 -23.89 -1.03
CA PRO A 389 4.88 -23.09 0.01
C PRO A 389 3.97 -22.02 0.63
N GLY A 390 2.70 -21.96 0.20
CA GLY A 390 1.71 -20.97 0.64
C GLY A 390 1.86 -19.64 -0.09
N LEU A 391 0.88 -18.76 0.14
CA LEU A 391 0.82 -17.43 -0.46
C LEU A 391 1.75 -16.45 0.26
N ASN A 392 2.51 -15.67 -0.49
CA ASN A 392 3.23 -14.52 0.04
C ASN A 392 2.30 -13.30 0.04
N LEU A 393 1.50 -13.21 1.10
CA LEU A 393 0.48 -12.18 1.29
C LEU A 393 1.05 -10.76 1.20
N TYR A 394 2.27 -10.53 1.70
CA TYR A 394 2.91 -9.22 1.58
C TYR A 394 3.03 -8.78 0.13
N THR A 395 3.59 -9.60 -0.77
CA THR A 395 3.71 -9.22 -2.18
C THR A 395 2.35 -9.11 -2.85
N ILE A 396 1.42 -10.01 -2.52
CA ILE A 396 0.05 -10.01 -3.09
C ILE A 396 -0.65 -8.68 -2.81
N GLU A 397 -0.59 -8.22 -1.57
CA GLU A 397 -1.16 -6.94 -1.15
C GLU A 397 -0.34 -5.75 -1.67
N THR A 398 0.99 -5.90 -1.73
CA THR A 398 1.89 -4.89 -2.30
C THR A 398 1.53 -4.64 -3.77
N VAL A 399 1.22 -5.66 -4.57
CA VAL A 399 0.85 -5.51 -5.99
C VAL A 399 -0.52 -4.87 -6.17
N ALA A 400 -1.49 -5.23 -5.32
CA ALA A 400 -2.86 -4.74 -5.44
C ALA A 400 -2.94 -3.23 -5.15
N ASP A 401 -3.86 -2.54 -5.80
CA ASP A 401 -4.06 -1.11 -5.55
C ASP A 401 -4.63 -0.83 -4.13
N ASN A 402 -5.37 -1.81 -3.58
CA ASN A 402 -5.93 -1.87 -2.23
C ASN A 402 -6.17 -3.35 -1.87
N LEU A 403 -6.23 -3.70 -0.57
CA LEU A 403 -6.68 -5.00 -0.07
C LEU A 403 -8.01 -5.49 -0.67
N LYS A 404 -8.93 -4.56 -1.00
CA LYS A 404 -10.20 -4.90 -1.69
C LYS A 404 -10.01 -5.40 -3.13
N HIS A 405 -8.82 -5.25 -3.70
CA HIS A 405 -8.49 -5.68 -5.06
C HIS A 405 -7.68 -6.98 -5.09
N VAL A 406 -7.64 -7.71 -3.97
CA VAL A 406 -7.13 -9.07 -3.91
C VAL A 406 -8.30 -10.05 -4.02
N TYR A 407 -8.22 -10.94 -5.01
CA TYR A 407 -9.24 -11.94 -5.28
C TYR A 407 -8.63 -13.34 -5.32
N SER A 408 -9.38 -14.32 -4.83
CA SER A 408 -9.09 -15.76 -4.93
C SER A 408 -10.20 -16.46 -5.71
N GLU A 409 -10.05 -17.75 -5.97
CA GLU A 409 -11.07 -18.59 -6.59
C GLU A 409 -12.44 -18.51 -5.88
N HIS A 410 -12.46 -18.15 -4.60
CA HIS A 410 -13.70 -18.05 -3.81
C HIS A 410 -14.51 -16.78 -4.11
N ASN A 411 -13.87 -15.70 -4.54
CA ASN A 411 -14.54 -14.41 -4.77
C ASN A 411 -14.28 -13.84 -6.17
N PHE A 412 -13.52 -14.53 -7.03
CA PHE A 412 -13.16 -14.07 -8.38
C PHE A 412 -14.37 -13.71 -9.25
N THR A 413 -15.47 -14.46 -9.15
CA THR A 413 -16.72 -14.15 -9.89
C THR A 413 -17.27 -12.75 -9.55
N GLN A 414 -16.97 -12.18 -8.38
CA GLN A 414 -17.33 -10.79 -8.05
C GLN A 414 -16.56 -9.79 -8.92
N LEU A 415 -15.25 -10.00 -9.10
CA LEU A 415 -14.43 -9.20 -10.00
C LEU A 415 -14.90 -9.32 -11.46
N VAL A 416 -15.23 -10.54 -11.91
CA VAL A 416 -15.78 -10.77 -13.26
C VAL A 416 -17.05 -9.96 -13.48
N LYS A 417 -17.97 -9.94 -12.50
CA LYS A 417 -19.19 -9.13 -12.55
C LYS A 417 -18.87 -7.63 -12.58
N GLU A 418 -17.92 -7.18 -11.78
CA GLU A 418 -17.49 -5.77 -11.75
C GLU A 418 -16.96 -5.32 -13.11
N LEU A 419 -16.02 -6.06 -13.69
CA LEU A 419 -15.41 -5.73 -14.98
C LEU A 419 -16.43 -5.83 -16.12
N ARG A 420 -17.32 -6.83 -16.11
CA ARG A 420 -18.39 -6.95 -17.10
C ARG A 420 -19.38 -5.79 -17.03
N ARG A 421 -19.75 -5.34 -15.82
CA ARG A 421 -20.68 -4.23 -15.62
C ARG A 421 -20.19 -2.93 -16.29
N ARG A 422 -18.87 -2.74 -16.40
CA ARG A 422 -18.28 -1.57 -17.08
C ARG A 422 -18.57 -1.54 -18.60
N ASN A 423 -18.79 -2.70 -19.22
CA ASN A 423 -19.20 -2.76 -20.64
C ASN A 423 -20.68 -2.42 -20.85
N LEU A 424 -21.55 -2.55 -19.83
CA LEU A 424 -23.00 -2.42 -19.99
C LEU A 424 -23.47 -1.09 -20.61
N PRO A 425 -22.89 0.08 -20.30
CA PRO A 425 -23.31 1.33 -20.94
C PRO A 425 -23.10 1.37 -22.47
N CYS A 426 -22.38 0.42 -23.05
CA CYS A 426 -22.13 0.32 -24.49
C CYS A 426 -22.76 -0.89 -25.17
N MET A 427 -23.50 -1.69 -24.41
CA MET A 427 -24.44 -2.68 -24.95
C MET A 427 -25.76 -2.00 -25.23
#